data_AF-A0ABD5W3L0-F1
#
_entry.id   AF-A0ABD5W3L0-F1
#
_cell.length_a   1.000
_cell.length_b   1.000
_cell.length_c   1.000
_cell.angle_alpha   90.00
_cell.angle_beta   90.00
_cell.angle_gamma   90.00
#
_symmetry.space_group_name_H-M   'P 1'
#
loop_
_entity.id
_entity.type
_entity.pdbx_description
1 polymer ?
#
loop_
_entity_poly.entity_id
_entity_poly.type
_entity_poly.pdbx_seq_one_letter_code
_entity_poly.pdbx_strand_id
1 'polypeptide(L)'
;MSSTERVTDGEWAVGVSVLLLGTGILTGSPVLVGLAAMPLGFVAAAGFDTALEPSVTLERVFDPEGGPTTTEGGLQGNPGERVTVQLTVHNTGTDPLVDLRLVDSVPSELPVVAGTHRAAVTLGPGERESIEYELELRRGEYAFDAVEVQSEGFGGTVLRTETTTADGAQALRCIPFVEEVPLGDGANDYAGQIPTDEGGSGVEFYSVRDYEPGDPIRSIDWRRYANSRELATVEFRAERATRVVCLVDSRQSQRRAQSTDHLPALDLSVAAAEQTFDAVVDADYPIGVVGIKNRAQLVVEPGEDEMTRQRGTELLAALRSHETSKHAQSHWGEPTATVPTLLPGEAQIVLFSSFVDDIPLALVKRLCVHGYPVCVVSPDVASDREDTAGRLAAVTRRTRLATARQAGARVVDWDAGDSIGTVLKRVVTEVSSR
;
A
#
# COMPACT_ATOMS: atom_id res chain seq x y z
N MET A 1 16.16 16.61 -21.91
CA MET A 1 15.75 17.68 -22.87
C MET A 1 16.38 18.95 -22.36
N SER A 2 17.19 19.66 -23.16
CA SER A 2 17.93 20.84 -22.70
C SER A 2 17.34 22.11 -23.33
N SER A 3 17.02 23.11 -22.50
CA SER A 3 16.65 24.45 -22.94
C SER A 3 17.60 25.48 -22.35
N THR A 4 18.04 26.42 -23.18
CA THR A 4 18.88 27.54 -22.74
C THR A 4 18.04 28.81 -22.86
N GLU A 5 17.87 29.51 -21.75
CA GLU A 5 17.14 30.76 -21.66
C GLU A 5 18.10 31.86 -21.20
N ARG A 6 18.08 33.00 -21.89
CA ARG A 6 18.82 34.18 -21.44
C ARG A 6 17.98 34.94 -20.44
N VAL A 7 18.49 35.07 -19.21
CA VAL A 7 17.83 35.81 -18.16
C VAL A 7 18.18 37.29 -18.36
N THR A 8 17.25 38.00 -19.00
CA THR A 8 17.14 39.47 -19.22
C THR A 8 17.50 40.07 -20.57
N ASP A 9 16.59 40.97 -20.98
CA ASP A 9 16.66 41.93 -22.07
C ASP A 9 17.72 43.00 -21.82
N GLY A 10 18.95 42.79 -22.30
CA GLY A 10 20.00 43.82 -22.31
C GLY A 10 19.65 45.09 -23.11
N GLU A 11 18.45 45.18 -23.69
CA GLU A 11 17.98 46.29 -24.52
C GLU A 11 17.98 47.63 -23.77
N TRP A 12 17.64 47.65 -22.48
CA TRP A 12 17.66 48.87 -21.67
C TRP A 12 19.09 49.39 -21.44
N ALA A 13 20.06 48.49 -21.27
CA ALA A 13 21.47 48.85 -21.06
C ALA A 13 22.07 49.46 -22.33
N VAL A 14 21.68 48.98 -23.51
CA VAL A 14 22.01 49.61 -24.80
C VAL A 14 21.39 51.00 -24.89
N GLY A 15 20.11 51.16 -24.53
CA GLY A 15 19.42 52.45 -24.51
C GLY A 15 20.08 53.47 -23.58
N VAL A 16 20.45 53.06 -22.36
CA VAL A 16 21.16 53.91 -21.38
C VAL A 16 22.56 54.29 -21.88
N SER A 17 23.28 53.35 -22.51
CA SER A 17 24.60 53.62 -23.11
C SER A 17 24.51 54.69 -24.20
N VAL A 18 23.52 54.57 -25.12
CA VAL A 18 23.30 55.54 -26.20
C VAL A 18 22.89 56.91 -25.65
N LEU A 19 22.01 56.96 -24.65
CA LEU A 19 21.58 58.21 -24.02
C LEU A 19 22.74 58.95 -23.34
N LEU A 20 23.56 58.23 -22.55
CA LEU A 20 24.74 58.79 -21.87
C LEU A 20 25.79 59.27 -22.87
N LEU A 21 26.05 58.48 -23.92
CA LEU A 21 27.00 58.85 -24.98
C LEU A 21 26.53 60.09 -25.74
N GLY A 22 25.26 60.12 -26.15
CA GLY A 22 24.66 61.25 -26.87
C GLY A 22 24.64 62.54 -26.03
N THR A 23 24.25 62.44 -24.76
CA THR A 23 24.24 63.59 -23.84
C THR A 23 25.66 64.08 -23.55
N GLY A 24 26.62 63.16 -23.40
CA GLY A 24 28.03 63.50 -23.19
C GLY A 24 28.65 64.23 -24.37
N ILE A 25 28.37 63.80 -25.61
CA ILE A 25 28.83 64.47 -26.83
C ILE A 25 28.18 65.85 -26.96
N LEU A 26 26.86 65.96 -26.73
CA LEU A 26 26.13 67.22 -26.86
C LEU A 26 26.59 68.28 -25.85
N THR A 27 26.92 67.85 -24.64
CA THR A 27 27.35 68.73 -23.53
C THR A 27 28.87 68.91 -23.43
N GLY A 28 29.65 68.16 -24.23
CA GLY A 28 31.12 68.15 -24.17
C GLY A 28 31.69 67.55 -22.87
N SER A 29 30.91 66.72 -22.16
CA SER A 29 31.31 66.12 -20.88
C SER A 29 32.05 64.79 -21.10
N PRO A 30 33.37 64.72 -20.85
CA PRO A 30 34.12 63.46 -20.97
C PRO A 30 33.69 62.42 -19.93
N VAL A 31 33.12 62.85 -18.80
CA VAL A 31 32.65 61.96 -17.72
C VAL A 31 31.44 61.15 -18.17
N LEU A 32 30.47 61.78 -18.87
CA LEU A 32 29.29 61.08 -19.38
C LEU A 32 29.64 60.08 -20.49
N VAL A 33 30.62 60.43 -21.33
CA VAL A 33 31.16 59.52 -22.36
C VAL A 33 31.83 58.31 -21.71
N GLY A 34 32.61 58.53 -20.63
CA GLY A 34 33.21 57.43 -19.86
C GLY A 34 32.18 56.54 -19.17
N LEU A 35 31.13 57.12 -18.58
CA LEU A 35 30.05 56.38 -17.93
C LEU A 35 29.26 55.49 -18.89
N ALA A 36 29.13 55.88 -20.18
CA ALA A 36 28.47 55.07 -21.19
C ALA A 36 29.20 53.73 -21.47
N ALA A 37 30.50 53.63 -21.15
CA ALA A 37 31.26 52.40 -21.34
C ALA A 37 30.93 51.30 -20.31
N MET A 38 30.43 51.66 -19.12
CA MET A 38 30.07 50.66 -18.09
C MET A 38 28.89 49.76 -18.50
N PRO A 39 27.70 50.29 -18.88
CA PRO A 39 26.59 49.45 -19.33
C PRO A 39 26.91 48.72 -20.64
N LEU A 40 27.69 49.33 -21.54
CA LEU A 40 28.18 48.65 -22.75
C LEU A 40 29.11 47.46 -22.42
N GLY A 41 29.98 47.63 -21.43
CA GLY A 41 30.86 46.58 -20.91
C GLY A 41 30.07 45.43 -20.28
N PHE A 42 28.97 45.72 -19.58
CA PHE A 42 28.07 44.71 -19.04
C PHE A 42 27.38 43.89 -20.16
N VAL A 43 26.88 44.56 -21.21
CA VAL A 43 26.29 43.87 -22.38
C VAL A 43 27.33 43.04 -23.12
N ALA A 44 28.56 43.56 -23.28
CA ALA A 44 29.65 42.82 -23.88
C ALA A 44 29.99 41.56 -23.05
N ALA A 45 30.11 41.70 -21.73
CA ALA A 45 30.34 40.58 -20.81
C ALA A 45 29.23 39.51 -20.88
N ALA A 46 27.96 39.93 -20.89
CA ALA A 46 26.81 39.04 -21.06
C ALA A 46 26.80 38.33 -22.44
N GLY A 47 27.37 38.95 -23.47
CA GLY A 47 27.55 38.35 -24.78
C GLY A 47 28.60 37.23 -24.81
N PHE A 48 29.59 37.29 -23.91
CA PHE A 48 30.61 36.25 -23.72
C PHE A 48 30.26 35.25 -22.62
N ASP A 49 29.23 35.52 -21.81
CA ASP A 49 28.71 34.59 -20.82
C ASP A 49 28.06 33.40 -21.56
N THR A 50 28.68 32.24 -21.42
CA THR A 50 28.15 30.97 -21.92
C THR A 50 27.65 30.19 -20.72
N ALA A 51 26.40 29.71 -20.77
CA ALA A 51 25.94 28.76 -19.75
C ALA A 51 26.92 27.59 -19.70
N LEU A 52 27.43 27.30 -18.50
CA LEU A 52 28.23 26.10 -18.28
C LEU A 52 27.38 24.87 -18.65
N GLU A 53 28.01 23.87 -19.25
CA GLU A 53 27.41 22.56 -19.41
C GLU A 53 27.61 21.79 -18.12
N PRO A 54 26.58 21.65 -17.25
CA PRO A 54 26.76 21.02 -15.97
C PRO A 54 27.07 19.53 -16.19
N SER A 55 28.34 19.17 -16.04
CA SER A 55 28.77 17.77 -16.08
C SER A 55 28.53 17.15 -14.70
N VAL A 56 27.26 16.86 -14.40
CA VAL A 56 26.85 16.31 -13.10
C VAL A 56 26.41 14.85 -13.23
N THR A 57 26.74 14.05 -12.22
CA THR A 57 26.16 12.73 -12.01
C THR A 57 25.25 12.80 -10.79
N LEU A 58 24.08 12.17 -10.88
CA LEU A 58 23.06 12.16 -9.85
C LEU A 58 22.84 10.73 -9.38
N GLU A 59 22.81 10.52 -8.07
CA GLU A 59 22.53 9.22 -7.46
C GLU A 59 21.35 9.37 -6.50
N ARG A 60 20.30 8.57 -6.70
CA ARG A 60 19.11 8.55 -5.84
C ARG A 60 19.09 7.25 -5.04
N VAL A 61 18.97 7.39 -3.73
CA VAL A 61 18.86 6.28 -2.77
C VAL A 61 17.59 6.43 -1.96
N PHE A 62 16.88 5.32 -1.74
CA PHE A 62 15.75 5.24 -0.83
C PHE A 62 16.19 4.58 0.49
N ASP A 63 15.79 5.17 1.61
CA ASP A 63 16.12 4.75 2.99
C ASP A 63 17.61 4.39 3.20
N PRO A 64 18.52 5.39 3.07
CA PRO A 64 19.97 5.16 3.15
C PRO A 64 20.45 4.61 4.52
N GLU A 65 19.65 4.76 5.59
CA GLU A 65 19.95 4.25 6.93
C GLU A 65 19.52 2.78 7.17
N GLY A 66 18.91 2.11 6.18
CA GLY A 66 18.48 0.72 6.25
C GLY A 66 17.00 0.56 6.60
N GLY A 67 16.13 0.78 5.61
CA GLY A 67 14.70 0.43 5.55
C GLY A 67 14.41 -0.73 4.58
N PRO A 68 13.14 -1.13 4.35
CA PRO A 68 12.76 -2.45 3.85
C PRO A 68 13.36 -2.84 2.48
N THR A 69 13.45 -4.16 2.28
CA THR A 69 14.17 -4.92 1.26
C THR A 69 14.27 -4.27 -0.12
N THR A 70 15.49 -3.87 -0.50
CA THR A 70 15.86 -3.50 -1.87
C THR A 70 15.80 -4.75 -2.75
N THR A 71 14.75 -4.88 -3.54
CA THR A 71 14.66 -5.93 -4.57
C THR A 71 14.98 -5.30 -5.92
N GLU A 72 15.56 -6.06 -6.85
CA GLU A 72 15.76 -5.64 -8.24
C GLU A 72 14.43 -5.13 -8.84
N GLY A 73 14.26 -3.80 -8.92
CA GLY A 73 13.04 -3.18 -9.46
C GLY A 73 12.46 -2.01 -8.68
N GLY A 74 12.93 -1.70 -7.46
CA GLY A 74 12.48 -0.53 -6.69
C GLY A 74 12.33 -0.80 -5.19
N LEU A 75 12.07 0.26 -4.42
CA LEU A 75 11.74 0.13 -2.99
C LEU A 75 10.28 -0.29 -2.85
N GLN A 76 10.01 -1.34 -2.05
CA GLN A 76 8.67 -1.78 -1.71
C GLN A 76 8.31 -1.34 -0.29
N GLY A 77 7.16 -0.68 -0.11
CA GLY A 77 6.70 -0.21 1.20
C GLY A 77 5.18 -0.20 1.33
N ASN A 78 4.67 -0.02 2.55
CA ASN A 78 3.24 -0.02 2.82
C ASN A 78 2.62 1.38 2.74
N PRO A 79 1.33 1.51 2.38
CA PRO A 79 0.66 2.81 2.41
C PRO A 79 0.71 3.46 3.80
N GLY A 80 1.05 4.75 3.86
CA GLY A 80 1.21 5.52 5.09
C GLY A 80 2.59 5.43 5.74
N GLU A 81 3.47 4.53 5.27
CA GLU A 81 4.87 4.55 5.69
C GLU A 81 5.58 5.79 5.14
N ARG A 82 6.58 6.26 5.88
CA ARG A 82 7.45 7.34 5.45
C ARG A 82 8.73 6.75 4.90
N VAL A 83 9.10 7.14 3.69
CA VAL A 83 10.34 6.74 3.04
C VAL A 83 11.21 7.97 2.90
N THR A 84 12.46 7.84 3.33
CA THR A 84 13.47 8.88 3.17
C THR A 84 14.11 8.73 1.80
N VAL A 85 14.07 9.79 1.00
CA VAL A 85 14.77 9.87 -0.28
C VAL A 85 15.99 10.76 -0.13
N GLN A 86 17.14 10.25 -0.52
CA GLN A 86 18.38 11.00 -0.60
C GLN A 86 18.80 11.12 -2.07
N LEU A 87 18.92 12.36 -2.57
CA LEU A 87 19.47 12.65 -3.89
C LEU A 87 20.85 13.30 -3.72
N THR A 88 21.87 12.64 -4.23
CA THR A 88 23.25 13.14 -4.23
C THR A 88 23.63 13.65 -5.61
N VAL A 89 24.10 14.88 -5.69
CA VAL A 89 24.66 15.48 -6.90
C VAL A 89 26.17 15.55 -6.79
N HIS A 90 26.87 15.18 -7.86
CA HIS A 90 28.32 15.20 -7.94
C HIS A 90 28.77 15.97 -9.19
N ASN A 91 29.60 16.99 -9.00
CA ASN A 91 30.21 17.71 -10.11
C ASN A 91 31.40 16.90 -10.67
N THR A 92 31.19 16.26 -11.82
CA THR A 92 32.24 15.51 -12.54
C THR A 92 33.01 16.38 -13.53
N GLY A 93 32.60 17.64 -13.71
CA GLY A 93 33.25 18.61 -14.58
C GLY A 93 34.53 19.19 -13.99
N THR A 94 35.21 19.98 -14.81
CA THR A 94 36.44 20.70 -14.43
C THR A 94 36.17 22.09 -13.89
N ASP A 95 34.97 22.63 -14.10
CA ASP A 95 34.58 23.98 -13.73
C ASP A 95 33.69 23.99 -12.47
N PRO A 96 33.78 25.02 -11.62
CA PRO A 96 32.88 25.17 -10.49
C PRO A 96 31.47 25.56 -10.96
N LEU A 97 30.46 24.97 -10.33
CA LEU A 97 29.04 25.29 -10.53
C LEU A 97 28.60 26.21 -9.39
N VAL A 98 28.47 27.51 -9.67
CA VAL A 98 28.24 28.53 -8.62
C VAL A 98 26.78 28.65 -8.17
N ASP A 99 25.83 28.50 -9.08
CA ASP A 99 24.39 28.39 -8.79
C ASP A 99 23.84 27.18 -9.54
N LEU A 100 23.93 26.02 -8.89
CA LEU A 100 23.31 24.79 -9.35
C LEU A 100 22.01 24.57 -8.61
N ARG A 101 20.90 24.64 -9.34
CA ARG A 101 19.57 24.35 -8.81
C ARG A 101 19.12 22.99 -9.29
N LEU A 102 18.61 22.19 -8.37
CA LEU A 102 18.11 20.85 -8.67
C LEU A 102 16.71 20.70 -8.10
N VAL A 103 15.85 20.07 -8.89
CA VAL A 103 14.51 19.66 -8.50
C VAL A 103 14.38 18.17 -8.80
N ASP A 104 14.26 17.38 -7.74
CA ASP A 104 13.91 15.96 -7.90
C ASP A 104 12.42 15.87 -8.25
N SER A 105 12.13 15.27 -9.41
CA SER A 105 10.78 15.20 -9.96
C SER A 105 9.95 14.13 -9.24
N VAL A 106 9.47 14.48 -8.04
CA VAL A 106 8.61 13.62 -7.22
C VAL A 106 7.23 13.47 -7.87
N PRO A 107 6.70 12.24 -8.03
CA PRO A 107 5.35 11.99 -8.51
C PRO A 107 4.29 12.73 -7.69
N SER A 108 3.36 13.40 -8.37
CA SER A 108 2.40 14.33 -7.74
C SER A 108 1.46 13.67 -6.70
N GLU A 109 1.31 12.36 -6.80
CA GLU A 109 0.51 11.53 -5.94
C GLU A 109 1.18 11.26 -4.58
N LEU A 110 2.52 11.40 -4.49
CA LEU A 110 3.31 11.17 -3.29
C LEU A 110 3.57 12.50 -2.55
N PRO A 111 2.92 12.75 -1.41
CA PRO A 111 3.16 13.96 -0.65
C PRO A 111 4.53 13.93 0.03
N VAL A 112 5.28 15.02 -0.12
CA VAL A 112 6.49 15.29 0.66
C VAL A 112 6.06 15.80 2.03
N VAL A 113 6.34 15.02 3.09
CA VAL A 113 5.89 15.29 4.46
C VAL A 113 6.96 15.96 5.33
N ALA A 114 8.24 15.80 4.97
CA ALA A 114 9.37 16.48 5.61
C ALA A 114 10.52 16.73 4.61
N GLY A 115 11.36 17.73 4.89
CA GLY A 115 12.49 18.10 4.02
C GLY A 115 12.06 18.82 2.74
N THR A 116 12.95 18.84 1.74
CA THR A 116 12.70 19.48 0.44
C THR A 116 13.35 18.68 -0.70
N HIS A 117 12.58 18.45 -1.78
CA HIS A 117 13.06 17.83 -3.02
C HIS A 117 13.76 18.84 -3.95
N ARG A 118 14.12 20.01 -3.43
CA ARG A 118 14.73 21.12 -4.17
C ARG A 118 15.97 21.62 -3.46
N ALA A 119 17.05 21.87 -4.21
CA ALA A 119 18.28 22.44 -3.69
C ALA A 119 18.78 23.56 -4.60
N ALA A 120 19.52 24.50 -3.99
CA ALA A 120 20.37 25.46 -4.67
C ALA A 120 21.75 25.39 -4.00
N VAL A 121 22.76 24.97 -4.75
CA VAL A 121 24.08 24.59 -4.20
C VAL A 121 25.19 25.16 -5.07
N THR A 122 26.34 25.38 -4.44
CA THR A 122 27.60 25.68 -5.14
C THR A 122 28.47 24.44 -5.05
N LEU A 123 28.95 23.92 -6.18
CA LEU A 123 29.81 22.73 -6.23
C LEU A 123 31.12 23.04 -6.96
N GLY A 124 32.24 22.91 -6.26
CA GLY A 124 33.56 22.85 -6.87
C GLY A 124 33.75 21.58 -7.73
N PRO A 125 34.80 21.53 -8.55
CA PRO A 125 35.15 20.32 -9.30
C PRO A 125 35.37 19.12 -8.37
N GLY A 126 34.63 18.02 -8.59
CA GLY A 126 34.67 16.81 -7.78
C GLY A 126 33.88 16.85 -6.47
N GLU A 127 33.21 17.96 -6.16
CA GLU A 127 32.42 18.13 -4.93
C GLU A 127 31.05 17.46 -5.06
N ARG A 128 30.52 17.00 -3.91
CA ARG A 128 29.22 16.34 -3.80
C ARG A 128 28.38 17.02 -2.73
N GLU A 129 27.08 17.13 -3.01
CA GLU A 129 26.09 17.56 -2.02
C GLU A 129 24.88 16.60 -2.07
N SER A 130 24.26 16.36 -0.93
CA SER A 130 23.06 15.52 -0.81
C SER A 130 21.89 16.32 -0.26
N ILE A 131 20.71 16.12 -0.85
CA ILE A 131 19.43 16.57 -0.27
C ILE A 131 18.63 15.37 0.22
N GLU A 132 17.91 15.59 1.32
CA GLU A 132 17.06 14.59 1.96
C GLU A 132 15.63 15.11 2.14
N TYR A 133 14.67 14.26 1.83
CA TYR A 133 13.26 14.54 2.03
C TYR A 133 12.47 13.24 2.31
N GLU A 134 11.38 13.36 3.05
CA GLU A 134 10.51 12.23 3.38
C GLU A 134 9.23 12.28 2.54
N LEU A 135 8.88 11.14 1.97
CA LEU A 135 7.62 10.90 1.26
C LEU A 135 6.70 10.03 2.12
N GLU A 136 5.42 10.35 2.16
CA GLU A 136 4.41 9.41 2.66
C GLU A 136 3.91 8.54 1.49
N LEU A 137 4.04 7.23 1.64
CA LEU A 137 3.68 6.28 0.60
C LEU A 137 2.17 6.23 0.40
N ARG A 138 1.72 6.40 -0.84
CA ARG A 138 0.34 6.11 -1.27
C ARG A 138 0.32 4.87 -2.12
N ARG A 139 -0.81 4.16 -2.23
CA ARG A 139 -0.87 2.90 -2.99
C ARG A 139 -0.67 3.16 -4.48
N GLY A 140 0.28 2.46 -5.09
CA GLY A 140 0.57 2.57 -6.52
C GLY A 140 2.02 2.22 -6.87
N GLU A 141 2.31 2.26 -8.15
CA GLU A 141 3.68 2.23 -8.67
C GLU A 141 4.03 3.64 -9.13
N TYR A 142 5.14 4.16 -8.63
CA TYR A 142 5.57 5.52 -8.89
C TYR A 142 6.96 5.50 -9.49
N ALA A 143 7.05 5.82 -10.77
CA ALA A 143 8.31 6.08 -11.43
C ALA A 143 8.70 7.54 -11.16
N PHE A 144 9.94 7.76 -10.76
CA PHE A 144 10.49 9.11 -10.67
C PHE A 144 10.94 9.56 -12.05
N ASP A 145 10.53 10.76 -12.43
CA ASP A 145 11.02 11.39 -13.64
C ASP A 145 12.50 11.81 -13.47
N ALA A 146 13.11 12.21 -14.60
CA ALA A 146 14.44 12.79 -14.58
C ALA A 146 14.49 14.05 -13.70
N VAL A 147 15.61 14.26 -13.03
CA VAL A 147 15.86 15.43 -12.19
C VAL A 147 16.05 16.63 -13.10
N GLU A 148 15.36 17.73 -12.79
CA GLU A 148 15.58 18.99 -13.47
C GLU A 148 16.78 19.68 -12.84
N VAL A 149 17.81 19.91 -13.65
CA VAL A 149 19.05 20.59 -13.27
C VAL A 149 19.11 21.90 -14.00
N GLN A 150 19.25 22.97 -13.24
CA GLN A 150 19.42 24.31 -13.75
C GLN A 150 20.76 24.86 -13.31
N SER A 151 21.52 25.39 -14.26
CA SER A 151 22.82 26.00 -14.03
C SER A 151 22.86 27.40 -14.61
N GLU A 152 23.55 28.28 -13.91
CA GLU A 152 23.77 29.65 -14.35
C GLU A 152 25.20 29.84 -14.86
N GLY A 153 25.36 30.64 -15.91
CA GLY A 153 26.67 31.12 -16.35
C GLY A 153 27.33 31.97 -15.26
N PHE A 154 28.67 32.10 -15.31
CA PHE A 154 29.43 32.87 -14.32
C PHE A 154 29.00 34.34 -14.24
N GLY A 155 28.48 34.89 -15.35
CA GLY A 155 27.97 36.26 -15.41
C GLY A 155 26.54 36.44 -14.90
N GLY A 156 25.81 35.37 -14.59
CA GLY A 156 24.42 35.44 -14.13
C GLY A 156 23.41 35.84 -15.20
N THR A 157 23.76 35.71 -16.48
CA THR A 157 22.94 36.21 -17.60
C THR A 157 22.39 35.13 -18.50
N VAL A 158 22.88 33.90 -18.35
CA VAL A 158 22.42 32.74 -19.09
C VAL A 158 22.06 31.63 -18.12
N LEU A 159 20.82 31.16 -18.23
CA LEU A 159 20.28 30.04 -17.47
C LEU A 159 20.11 28.86 -18.40
N ARG A 160 20.61 27.70 -18.00
CA ARG A 160 20.44 26.47 -18.75
C ARG A 160 19.72 25.48 -17.88
N THR A 161 18.59 24.99 -18.39
CA THR A 161 17.81 23.92 -17.78
C THR A 161 18.01 22.65 -18.60
N GLU A 162 18.33 21.56 -17.93
CA GLU A 162 18.46 20.24 -18.50
C GLU A 162 17.80 19.22 -17.59
N THR A 163 17.37 18.10 -18.16
CA THR A 163 16.88 16.96 -17.39
C THR A 163 17.92 15.84 -17.41
N THR A 164 18.33 15.40 -16.22
CA THR A 164 19.34 14.35 -16.02
C THR A 164 18.71 13.20 -15.24
N THR A 165 18.84 11.97 -15.75
CA THR A 165 18.37 10.78 -15.03
C THR A 165 19.29 10.49 -13.86
N ALA A 166 18.71 10.27 -12.67
CA ALA A 166 19.48 9.78 -11.53
C ALA A 166 19.78 8.29 -11.68
N ASP A 167 21.01 7.92 -11.36
CA ASP A 167 21.44 6.54 -11.17
C ASP A 167 20.89 6.00 -9.85
N GLY A 168 20.71 4.67 -9.76
CA GLY A 168 20.16 4.02 -8.57
C GLY A 168 18.64 3.89 -8.62
N ALA A 169 17.95 4.42 -7.63
CA ALA A 169 16.54 4.14 -7.41
C ALA A 169 15.63 4.98 -8.33
N GLN A 170 14.84 4.30 -9.18
CA GLN A 170 13.99 4.96 -10.20
C GLN A 170 12.50 4.71 -10.00
N ALA A 171 12.13 3.70 -9.22
CA ALA A 171 10.74 3.35 -8.98
C ALA A 171 10.49 3.03 -7.52
N LEU A 172 9.34 3.48 -7.04
CA LEU A 172 8.82 3.18 -5.72
C LEU A 172 7.50 2.41 -5.88
N ARG A 173 7.42 1.24 -5.26
CA ARG A 173 6.25 0.36 -5.34
C ARG A 173 5.57 0.29 -3.98
N CYS A 174 4.44 0.94 -3.86
CA CYS A 174 3.61 0.84 -2.66
C CYS A 174 2.50 -0.18 -2.92
N ILE A 175 2.88 -1.45 -2.80
CA ILE A 175 1.99 -2.60 -2.81
C ILE A 175 2.08 -3.28 -1.44
N PRO A 176 0.96 -3.52 -0.74
CA PRO A 176 0.99 -4.06 0.61
C PRO A 176 1.64 -5.44 0.60
N PHE A 177 2.76 -5.56 1.30
CA PHE A 177 3.44 -6.83 1.51
C PHE A 177 2.87 -7.48 2.78
N VAL A 178 2.13 -8.57 2.63
CA VAL A 178 1.68 -9.39 3.75
C VAL A 178 2.56 -10.64 3.80
N GLU A 179 3.41 -10.68 4.81
CA GLU A 179 4.15 -11.86 5.20
C GLU A 179 3.19 -12.74 6.02
N GLU A 180 2.77 -13.84 5.40
CA GLU A 180 1.98 -14.96 5.94
C GLU A 180 0.65 -14.58 6.64
N VAL A 181 -0.48 -14.92 6.02
CA VAL A 181 -1.78 -14.92 6.69
C VAL A 181 -1.86 -16.14 7.60
N PRO A 182 -2.27 -15.99 8.88
CA PRO A 182 -2.44 -17.11 9.77
C PRO A 182 -3.82 -17.67 9.48
N LEU A 183 -3.91 -18.45 8.42
CA LEU A 183 -5.05 -19.33 8.31
C LEU A 183 -4.94 -20.24 9.51
N GLY A 184 -5.89 -20.07 10.45
CA GLY A 184 -5.86 -20.86 11.68
C GLY A 184 -5.73 -22.30 11.24
N ASP A 185 -4.73 -23.01 11.76
CA ASP A 185 -4.62 -24.43 11.56
C ASP A 185 -6.03 -24.97 11.82
N GLY A 186 -6.63 -25.66 10.85
CA GLY A 186 -7.95 -26.27 11.00
C GLY A 186 -8.05 -27.24 12.20
N ALA A 187 -6.98 -27.37 12.98
CA ALA A 187 -6.90 -27.89 14.33
C ALA A 187 -7.53 -26.93 15.37
N ASN A 188 -8.84 -26.72 15.30
CA ASN A 188 -9.59 -26.54 16.54
C ASN A 188 -10.18 -27.90 16.94
N ASP A 189 -9.88 -28.29 18.18
CA ASP A 189 -10.40 -29.43 18.95
C ASP A 189 -11.89 -29.73 18.71
N TYR A 190 -12.20 -30.47 17.65
CA TYR A 190 -13.44 -31.24 17.58
C TYR A 190 -13.17 -32.63 18.14
N ALA A 191 -13.34 -32.75 19.46
CA ALA A 191 -13.63 -34.03 20.09
C ALA A 191 -14.98 -34.52 19.58
N GLY A 192 -14.96 -35.22 18.43
CA GLY A 192 -16.16 -35.71 17.77
C GLY A 192 -15.80 -36.36 16.44
N GLN A 193 -15.19 -37.55 16.50
CA GLN A 193 -14.95 -38.38 15.33
C GLN A 193 -16.29 -38.77 14.68
N ILE A 194 -16.60 -38.20 13.52
CA ILE A 194 -17.50 -38.84 12.55
C ILE A 194 -16.59 -39.28 11.39
N PRO A 195 -16.34 -40.58 11.21
CA PRO A 195 -15.63 -41.05 10.03
C PRO A 195 -16.54 -40.85 8.82
N THR A 196 -16.19 -39.90 7.95
CA THR A 196 -16.82 -39.75 6.63
C THR A 196 -16.13 -40.67 5.63
N ASP A 197 -16.93 -41.30 4.76
CA ASP A 197 -16.52 -42.31 3.78
C ASP A 197 -16.01 -41.76 2.42
N GLU A 198 -15.73 -40.45 2.32
CA GLU A 198 -15.26 -39.83 1.07
C GLU A 198 -13.74 -39.72 1.02
N GLY A 199 -13.13 -40.47 0.10
CA GLY A 199 -11.69 -40.50 -0.15
C GLY A 199 -11.23 -39.42 -1.13
N GLY A 200 -10.14 -38.73 -0.79
CA GLY A 200 -9.37 -37.85 -1.65
C GLY A 200 -7.88 -38.25 -1.67
N SER A 201 -7.17 -37.89 -2.73
CA SER A 201 -5.88 -38.48 -3.17
C SER A 201 -4.60 -37.91 -2.52
N GLY A 202 -4.71 -37.13 -1.46
CA GLY A 202 -3.56 -36.62 -0.70
C GLY A 202 -3.65 -37.13 0.73
N VAL A 203 -2.86 -38.13 1.08
CA VAL A 203 -2.90 -38.74 2.41
C VAL A 203 -1.47 -38.88 2.93
N GLU A 204 -1.02 -37.92 3.72
CA GLU A 204 0.21 -38.08 4.49
C GLU A 204 -0.07 -38.88 5.77
N PHE A 205 0.89 -39.74 6.10
CA PHE A 205 0.88 -40.64 7.24
C PHE A 205 0.90 -39.87 8.56
N TYR A 206 -0.09 -40.09 9.44
CA TYR A 206 -0.19 -39.36 10.72
C TYR A 206 0.34 -40.17 11.91
N SER A 207 -0.20 -41.36 12.18
CA SER A 207 0.24 -42.23 13.27
C SER A 207 -0.17 -43.69 13.05
N VAL A 208 0.50 -44.62 13.76
CA VAL A 208 0.12 -46.04 13.81
C VAL A 208 -0.28 -46.37 15.24
N ARG A 209 -1.52 -46.82 15.44
CA ARG A 209 -2.00 -47.36 16.72
C ARG A 209 -2.35 -48.83 16.61
N ASP A 210 -2.49 -49.50 17.75
CA ASP A 210 -2.94 -50.89 17.77
C ASP A 210 -4.40 -50.98 17.31
N TYR A 211 -4.72 -52.03 16.55
CA TYR A 211 -6.04 -52.21 15.96
C TYR A 211 -7.10 -52.48 17.04
N GLU A 212 -8.22 -51.75 16.98
CA GLU A 212 -9.39 -52.02 17.81
C GLU A 212 -10.54 -52.63 17.00
N PRO A 213 -11.33 -53.56 17.58
CA PRO A 213 -12.51 -54.10 16.92
C PRO A 213 -13.53 -53.00 16.59
N GLY A 214 -13.60 -52.63 15.30
CA GLY A 214 -14.40 -51.51 14.81
C GLY A 214 -13.65 -50.65 13.79
N ASP A 215 -12.32 -50.73 13.78
CA ASP A 215 -11.49 -50.02 12.81
C ASP A 215 -11.72 -50.55 11.38
N PRO A 216 -11.80 -49.66 10.38
CA PRO A 216 -12.09 -50.07 9.01
C PRO A 216 -10.95 -50.93 8.42
N ILE A 217 -11.30 -51.99 7.69
CA ILE A 217 -10.33 -52.95 7.13
C ILE A 217 -9.30 -52.27 6.20
N ARG A 218 -9.69 -51.17 5.54
CA ARG A 218 -8.83 -50.39 4.64
C ARG A 218 -7.70 -49.64 5.35
N SER A 219 -7.82 -49.40 6.66
CA SER A 219 -6.80 -48.71 7.46
C SER A 219 -5.86 -49.67 8.19
N ILE A 220 -5.94 -50.98 7.96
CA ILE A 220 -5.02 -51.95 8.58
C ILE A 220 -3.65 -51.90 7.89
N ASP A 221 -2.57 -51.77 8.67
CA ASP A 221 -1.20 -51.91 8.21
C ASP A 221 -0.86 -53.38 7.96
N TRP A 222 -1.13 -53.83 6.73
CA TRP A 222 -0.81 -55.20 6.31
C TRP A 222 0.69 -55.50 6.26
N ARG A 223 1.57 -54.49 6.15
CA ARG A 223 3.03 -54.69 6.18
C ARG A 223 3.50 -54.97 7.60
N ARG A 224 3.00 -54.25 8.60
CA ARG A 224 3.26 -54.56 10.02
C ARG A 224 2.72 -55.94 10.37
N TYR A 225 1.49 -56.26 9.97
CA TYR A 225 0.90 -57.58 10.19
C TYR A 225 1.72 -58.72 9.56
N ALA A 226 2.25 -58.54 8.35
CA ALA A 226 3.07 -59.56 7.68
C ALA A 226 4.37 -59.88 8.45
N ASN A 227 4.92 -58.92 9.20
CA ASN A 227 6.18 -59.07 9.93
C ASN A 227 6.00 -59.49 11.39
N SER A 228 5.02 -58.93 12.11
CA SER A 228 4.83 -59.17 13.55
C SER A 228 3.59 -59.99 13.91
N ARG A 229 2.68 -60.25 12.95
CA ARG A 229 1.33 -60.81 13.19
C ARG A 229 0.46 -60.01 14.17
N GLU A 230 0.84 -58.76 14.45
CA GLU A 230 0.05 -57.82 15.24
C GLU A 230 -0.71 -56.90 14.28
N LEU A 231 -1.99 -56.69 14.54
CA LEU A 231 -2.81 -55.78 13.76
C LEU A 231 -2.63 -54.35 14.28
N ALA A 232 -2.35 -53.44 13.36
CA ALA A 232 -2.24 -52.02 13.65
C ALA A 232 -3.06 -51.23 12.63
N THR A 233 -3.62 -50.12 13.07
CA THR A 233 -4.41 -49.20 12.26
C THR A 233 -3.56 -47.99 11.91
N VAL A 234 -3.41 -47.73 10.62
CA VAL A 234 -2.84 -46.50 10.08
C VAL A 234 -3.91 -45.42 10.16
N GLU A 235 -3.66 -44.40 10.96
CA GLU A 235 -4.51 -43.21 10.96
C GLU A 235 -4.05 -42.28 9.84
N PHE A 236 -4.98 -41.99 8.95
CA PHE A 236 -4.80 -41.08 7.83
C PHE A 236 -5.39 -39.72 8.21
N ARG A 237 -4.60 -38.64 8.14
CA ARG A 237 -5.12 -37.28 8.29
C ARG A 237 -5.57 -36.81 6.90
N ALA A 238 -6.86 -36.49 6.75
CA ALA A 238 -7.33 -35.82 5.54
C ALA A 238 -6.82 -34.37 5.58
N GLU A 239 -5.90 -34.02 4.69
CA GLU A 239 -5.60 -32.63 4.40
C GLU A 239 -6.78 -32.06 3.62
N ARG A 240 -7.68 -31.35 4.32
CA ARG A 240 -8.79 -30.65 3.68
C ARG A 240 -8.41 -29.18 3.62
N ALA A 241 -8.24 -28.66 2.41
CA ALA A 241 -8.05 -27.23 2.18
C ALA A 241 -9.18 -26.46 2.88
N THR A 242 -8.82 -25.68 3.89
CA THR A 242 -9.81 -24.91 4.64
C THR A 242 -10.24 -23.74 3.78
N ARG A 243 -11.50 -23.74 3.33
CA ARG A 243 -12.05 -22.66 2.51
C ARG A 243 -12.14 -21.38 3.33
N VAL A 244 -11.81 -20.25 2.71
CA VAL A 244 -11.91 -18.94 3.34
C VAL A 244 -13.00 -18.13 2.66
N VAL A 245 -13.80 -17.39 3.43
CA VAL A 245 -14.77 -16.47 2.87
C VAL A 245 -14.58 -15.09 3.48
N CYS A 246 -14.23 -14.12 2.63
CA CYS A 246 -14.24 -12.70 2.96
C CYS A 246 -15.68 -12.17 2.89
N LEU A 247 -16.25 -11.85 4.04
CA LEU A 247 -17.57 -11.24 4.18
C LEU A 247 -17.41 -9.74 4.37
N VAL A 248 -17.80 -8.94 3.39
CA VAL A 248 -17.60 -7.49 3.40
C VAL A 248 -18.92 -6.77 3.58
N ASP A 249 -19.07 -6.05 4.68
CA ASP A 249 -20.25 -5.22 4.91
C ASP A 249 -20.21 -3.98 4.02
N SER A 250 -21.09 -3.93 3.02
CA SER A 250 -21.22 -2.81 2.06
C SER A 250 -22.55 -2.06 2.22
N ARG A 251 -23.21 -2.22 3.37
CA ARG A 251 -24.46 -1.54 3.68
C ARG A 251 -24.23 -0.05 3.89
N GLN A 252 -25.30 0.73 3.77
CA GLN A 252 -25.25 2.19 3.89
C GLN A 252 -24.67 2.67 5.25
N SER A 253 -24.82 1.88 6.31
CA SER A 253 -24.24 2.19 7.62
C SER A 253 -22.70 2.24 7.62
N GLN A 254 -22.06 1.57 6.65
CA GLN A 254 -20.61 1.55 6.47
C GLN A 254 -20.06 2.79 5.76
N ARG A 255 -20.91 3.73 5.35
CA ARG A 255 -20.47 5.04 4.83
C ARG A 255 -20.03 6.02 5.92
N ARG A 256 -20.04 5.60 7.18
CA ARG A 256 -19.60 6.42 8.31
C ARG A 256 -18.07 6.50 8.32
N ALA A 257 -17.54 7.71 8.44
CA ALA A 257 -16.12 8.00 8.66
C ALA A 257 -15.92 8.60 10.06
N GLN A 258 -14.69 8.56 10.58
CA GLN A 258 -14.31 9.22 11.83
C GLN A 258 -14.48 10.74 11.72
N SER A 259 -13.92 11.33 10.66
CA SER A 259 -13.98 12.75 10.31
C SER A 259 -14.19 12.92 8.79
N THR A 260 -14.26 14.16 8.30
CA THR A 260 -14.34 14.46 6.86
C THR A 260 -13.06 14.09 6.10
N ASP A 261 -11.92 14.07 6.79
CA ASP A 261 -10.59 13.83 6.20
C ASP A 261 -10.20 12.34 6.23
N HIS A 262 -10.98 11.50 6.92
CA HIS A 262 -10.76 10.06 7.01
C HIS A 262 -11.65 9.28 6.05
N LEU A 263 -11.14 8.11 5.62
CA LEU A 263 -11.90 7.20 4.79
C LEU A 263 -13.12 6.63 5.53
N PRO A 264 -14.26 6.46 4.83
CA PRO A 264 -15.39 5.69 5.33
C PRO A 264 -15.02 4.26 5.75
N ALA A 265 -15.77 3.71 6.71
CA ALA A 265 -15.63 2.33 7.16
C ALA A 265 -15.68 1.30 6.01
N LEU A 266 -16.47 1.56 4.97
CA LEU A 266 -16.54 0.71 3.79
C LEU A 266 -15.21 0.63 3.06
N ASP A 267 -14.55 1.76 2.82
CA ASP A 267 -13.28 1.80 2.08
C ASP A 267 -12.17 1.11 2.88
N LEU A 268 -12.16 1.31 4.20
CA LEU A 268 -11.28 0.60 5.12
C LEU A 268 -11.55 -0.92 5.09
N SER A 269 -12.83 -1.32 5.18
CA SER A 269 -13.24 -2.73 5.18
C SER A 269 -12.93 -3.45 3.86
N VAL A 270 -13.15 -2.79 2.72
CA VAL A 270 -12.81 -3.34 1.40
C VAL A 270 -11.30 -3.43 1.23
N ALA A 271 -10.53 -2.42 1.63
CA ALA A 271 -9.07 -2.48 1.56
C ALA A 271 -8.49 -3.63 2.40
N ALA A 272 -9.04 -3.86 3.59
CA ALA A 272 -8.67 -4.99 4.43
C ALA A 272 -9.08 -6.34 3.82
N ALA A 273 -10.24 -6.40 3.17
CA ALA A 273 -10.72 -7.58 2.48
C ALA A 273 -9.88 -7.91 1.23
N GLU A 274 -9.47 -6.91 0.45
CA GLU A 274 -8.55 -7.07 -0.69
C GLU A 274 -7.22 -7.65 -0.23
N GLN A 275 -6.62 -7.10 0.83
CA GLN A 275 -5.34 -7.62 1.34
C GLN A 275 -5.45 -9.04 1.89
N THR A 276 -6.54 -9.34 2.60
CA THR A 276 -6.80 -10.69 3.08
C THR A 276 -7.04 -11.62 1.90
N PHE A 277 -7.74 -11.16 0.86
CA PHE A 277 -8.02 -11.94 -0.33
C PHE A 277 -6.72 -12.30 -1.06
N ASP A 278 -5.92 -11.30 -1.42
CA ASP A 278 -4.65 -11.48 -2.13
C ASP A 278 -3.71 -12.40 -1.35
N ALA A 279 -3.59 -12.21 -0.03
CA ALA A 279 -2.65 -12.99 0.77
C ALA A 279 -3.11 -14.44 1.02
N VAL A 280 -4.41 -14.72 1.01
CA VAL A 280 -4.94 -16.11 1.06
C VAL A 280 -4.82 -16.78 -0.30
N VAL A 281 -5.03 -16.02 -1.37
CA VAL A 281 -4.83 -16.44 -2.75
C VAL A 281 -3.36 -16.80 -2.99
N ASP A 282 -2.41 -16.00 -2.51
CA ASP A 282 -0.97 -16.25 -2.63
C ASP A 282 -0.50 -17.45 -1.79
N ALA A 283 -1.26 -17.80 -0.75
CA ALA A 283 -1.05 -19.00 0.05
C ALA A 283 -1.72 -20.26 -0.56
N ASP A 284 -2.26 -20.17 -1.78
CA ASP A 284 -2.93 -21.28 -2.50
C ASP A 284 -4.13 -21.90 -1.76
N TYR A 285 -4.87 -21.11 -0.97
CA TYR A 285 -6.10 -21.59 -0.33
C TYR A 285 -7.36 -21.17 -1.10
N PRO A 286 -8.40 -22.03 -1.17
CA PRO A 286 -9.65 -21.67 -1.83
C PRO A 286 -10.36 -20.54 -1.07
N ILE A 287 -10.59 -19.43 -1.76
CA ILE A 287 -11.18 -18.22 -1.16
C ILE A 287 -12.33 -17.66 -1.99
N GLY A 288 -13.40 -17.27 -1.29
CA GLY A 288 -14.57 -16.61 -1.84
C GLY A 288 -14.82 -15.25 -1.23
N VAL A 289 -15.68 -14.46 -1.87
CA VAL A 289 -16.05 -13.11 -1.41
C VAL A 289 -17.57 -13.00 -1.37
N VAL A 290 -18.09 -12.50 -0.25
CA VAL A 290 -19.51 -12.19 -0.07
C VAL A 290 -19.67 -10.72 0.31
N GLY A 291 -20.23 -9.94 -0.59
CA GLY A 291 -20.58 -8.53 -0.35
C GLY A 291 -21.98 -8.42 0.25
N ILE A 292 -22.06 -7.85 1.46
CA ILE A 292 -23.31 -7.72 2.20
C ILE A 292 -23.99 -6.39 1.86
N LYS A 293 -25.22 -6.42 1.33
CA LYS A 293 -26.07 -5.23 1.16
C LYS A 293 -27.39 -5.39 1.90
N ASN A 294 -28.17 -4.30 2.02
CA ASN A 294 -29.41 -4.28 2.82
C ASN A 294 -30.45 -5.33 2.37
N ARG A 295 -30.52 -5.65 1.08
CA ARG A 295 -31.52 -6.59 0.53
C ARG A 295 -30.97 -7.59 -0.49
N ALA A 296 -29.67 -7.52 -0.77
CA ALA A 296 -29.02 -8.35 -1.77
C ALA A 296 -27.61 -8.68 -1.28
N GLN A 297 -27.19 -9.92 -1.48
CA GLN A 297 -25.85 -10.40 -1.17
C GLN A 297 -25.20 -10.78 -2.49
N LEU A 298 -24.00 -10.26 -2.72
CA LEU A 298 -23.21 -10.58 -3.92
C LEU A 298 -22.21 -11.66 -3.56
N VAL A 299 -22.16 -12.75 -4.33
CA VAL A 299 -21.36 -13.94 -4.00
C VAL A 299 -20.42 -14.29 -5.14
N VAL A 300 -19.16 -14.51 -4.77
CA VAL A 300 -18.17 -15.29 -5.51
C VAL A 300 -17.82 -16.48 -4.64
N GLU A 301 -18.12 -17.69 -5.10
CA GLU A 301 -17.88 -18.92 -4.36
C GLU A 301 -16.37 -19.18 -4.20
N PRO A 302 -15.94 -19.86 -3.12
CA PRO A 302 -14.53 -20.18 -2.93
C PRO A 302 -13.95 -21.09 -4.01
N GLY A 303 -12.79 -20.69 -4.52
CA GLY A 303 -12.04 -21.41 -5.55
C GLY A 303 -10.57 -21.00 -5.54
N GLU A 304 -9.74 -21.82 -6.17
CA GLU A 304 -8.27 -21.64 -6.29
C GLU A 304 -7.87 -21.15 -7.70
N ASP A 305 -8.83 -21.09 -8.61
CA ASP A 305 -8.58 -20.80 -10.02
C ASP A 305 -8.49 -19.29 -10.32
N GLU A 306 -7.79 -18.96 -11.40
CA GLU A 306 -7.60 -17.58 -11.85
C GLU A 306 -8.92 -16.84 -12.13
N MET A 307 -9.97 -17.56 -12.54
CA MET A 307 -11.28 -16.95 -12.77
C MET A 307 -11.93 -16.54 -11.44
N THR A 308 -11.79 -17.35 -10.40
CA THR A 308 -12.22 -17.00 -9.05
C THR A 308 -11.42 -15.82 -8.50
N ARG A 309 -10.09 -15.79 -8.69
CA ARG A 309 -9.24 -14.63 -8.36
C ARG A 309 -9.77 -13.36 -9.03
N GLN A 310 -9.93 -13.39 -10.36
CA GLN A 310 -10.45 -12.25 -11.13
C GLN A 310 -11.83 -11.79 -10.63
N ARG A 311 -12.78 -12.72 -10.44
CA ARG A 311 -14.15 -12.42 -9.99
C ARG A 311 -14.16 -11.84 -8.57
N GLY A 312 -13.33 -12.35 -7.68
CA GLY A 312 -13.17 -11.86 -6.31
C GLY A 312 -12.67 -10.41 -6.30
N THR A 313 -11.59 -10.14 -7.03
CA THR A 313 -11.03 -8.78 -7.20
C THR A 313 -12.05 -7.83 -7.81
N GLU A 314 -12.76 -8.24 -8.88
CA GLU A 314 -13.81 -7.44 -9.50
C GLU A 314 -14.97 -7.16 -8.54
N LEU A 315 -15.38 -8.13 -7.71
CA LEU A 315 -16.43 -7.93 -6.72
C LEU A 315 -15.98 -6.92 -5.65
N LEU A 316 -14.78 -7.07 -5.10
CA LEU A 316 -14.24 -6.14 -4.09
C LEU A 316 -14.17 -4.70 -4.63
N ALA A 317 -13.69 -4.53 -5.86
CA ALA A 317 -13.69 -3.23 -6.55
C ALA A 317 -15.12 -2.67 -6.71
N ALA A 318 -16.09 -3.50 -7.13
CA ALA A 318 -17.48 -3.09 -7.28
C ALA A 318 -18.16 -2.71 -5.95
N LEU A 319 -17.77 -3.35 -4.84
CA LEU A 319 -18.28 -3.00 -3.51
C LEU A 319 -17.83 -1.59 -3.09
N ARG A 320 -16.60 -1.20 -3.43
CA ARG A 320 -16.05 0.14 -3.19
C ARG A 320 -16.77 1.20 -4.03
N SER A 321 -16.85 1.01 -5.35
CA SER A 321 -17.49 1.95 -6.27
C SER A 321 -19.02 1.98 -6.16
N HIS A 322 -19.61 1.08 -5.37
CA HIS A 322 -21.05 0.83 -5.28
C HIS A 322 -21.69 0.42 -6.62
N GLU A 323 -20.89 -0.07 -7.56
CA GLU A 323 -21.35 -0.52 -8.85
C GLU A 323 -21.92 -1.95 -8.79
N THR A 324 -22.52 -2.37 -9.90
CA THR A 324 -22.95 -3.75 -10.08
C THR A 324 -21.77 -4.60 -10.55
N SER A 325 -21.44 -5.67 -9.83
CA SER A 325 -20.55 -6.69 -10.37
C SER A 325 -21.30 -7.52 -11.41
N LYS A 326 -20.71 -7.70 -12.59
CA LYS A 326 -21.30 -8.48 -13.70
C LYS A 326 -21.21 -9.99 -13.48
N HIS A 327 -20.23 -10.43 -12.70
CA HIS A 327 -19.89 -11.85 -12.56
C HIS A 327 -20.24 -12.42 -11.18
N ALA A 328 -20.62 -11.60 -10.20
CA ALA A 328 -21.09 -12.06 -8.91
C ALA A 328 -22.55 -12.53 -8.95
N GLN A 329 -22.84 -13.64 -8.26
CA GLN A 329 -24.20 -14.12 -8.09
C GLN A 329 -24.95 -13.21 -7.10
N SER A 330 -26.20 -12.86 -7.40
CA SER A 330 -27.02 -11.99 -6.55
C SER A 330 -28.10 -12.78 -5.83
N HIS A 331 -28.07 -12.76 -4.50
CA HIS A 331 -29.06 -13.44 -3.66
C HIS A 331 -29.85 -12.41 -2.84
N TRP A 332 -31.18 -12.43 -2.98
CA TRP A 332 -32.06 -11.45 -2.34
C TRP A 332 -32.50 -11.90 -0.95
N GLY A 333 -32.55 -10.95 -0.02
CA GLY A 333 -33.02 -11.18 1.34
C GLY A 333 -32.21 -10.42 2.39
N GLU A 334 -32.68 -10.54 3.64
CA GLU A 334 -32.03 -9.92 4.80
C GLU A 334 -30.69 -10.62 5.09
N PRO A 335 -29.60 -9.86 5.34
CA PRO A 335 -28.26 -10.41 5.53
C PRO A 335 -28.17 -11.58 6.51
N THR A 336 -28.82 -11.46 7.67
CA THR A 336 -28.76 -12.44 8.77
C THR A 336 -29.49 -13.75 8.46
N ALA A 337 -30.42 -13.73 7.51
CA ALA A 337 -31.15 -14.90 7.05
C ALA A 337 -30.46 -15.54 5.84
N THR A 338 -30.01 -14.72 4.88
CA THR A 338 -29.50 -15.21 3.60
C THR A 338 -28.03 -15.63 3.69
N VAL A 339 -27.15 -14.86 4.34
CA VAL A 339 -25.70 -15.16 4.34
C VAL A 339 -25.38 -16.58 4.81
N PRO A 340 -25.93 -17.09 5.94
CA PRO A 340 -25.64 -18.45 6.39
C PRO A 340 -26.02 -19.55 5.40
N THR A 341 -26.96 -19.31 4.48
CA THR A 341 -27.37 -20.28 3.46
C THR A 341 -26.51 -20.24 2.20
N LEU A 342 -25.68 -19.21 2.04
CA LEU A 342 -24.78 -19.01 0.90
C LEU A 342 -23.37 -19.54 1.15
N LEU A 343 -23.02 -19.75 2.42
CA LEU A 343 -21.69 -20.18 2.82
C LEU A 343 -21.52 -21.69 2.60
N PRO A 344 -20.32 -22.15 2.21
CA PRO A 344 -20.00 -23.58 2.15
C PRO A 344 -20.12 -24.21 3.55
N GLY A 345 -20.45 -25.50 3.63
CA GLY A 345 -20.66 -26.18 4.92
C GLY A 345 -19.46 -26.18 5.87
N GLU A 346 -18.23 -26.09 5.35
CA GLU A 346 -16.99 -25.93 6.12
C GLU A 346 -16.18 -24.77 5.53
N ALA A 347 -16.11 -23.64 6.24
CA ALA A 347 -15.35 -22.47 5.84
C ALA A 347 -14.92 -21.63 7.06
N GLN A 348 -13.75 -21.01 6.97
CA GLN A 348 -13.33 -19.92 7.86
C GLN A 348 -13.89 -18.60 7.34
N ILE A 349 -14.48 -17.82 8.23
CA ILE A 349 -15.16 -16.58 7.90
C ILE A 349 -14.35 -15.39 8.39
N VAL A 350 -14.00 -14.48 7.48
CA VAL A 350 -13.41 -13.18 7.82
C VAL A 350 -14.43 -12.09 7.51
N LEU A 351 -15.03 -11.52 8.56
CA LEU A 351 -16.05 -10.46 8.46
C LEU A 351 -15.41 -9.08 8.61
N PHE A 352 -15.54 -8.26 7.58
CA PHE A 352 -15.12 -6.86 7.55
C PHE A 352 -16.32 -5.94 7.75
N SER A 353 -16.41 -5.29 8.92
CA SER A 353 -17.51 -4.37 9.24
C SER A 353 -17.15 -3.46 10.42
N SER A 354 -17.62 -2.21 10.44
CA SER A 354 -17.34 -1.26 11.54
C SER A 354 -18.18 -1.46 12.82
N PHE A 355 -19.18 -2.34 12.84
CA PHE A 355 -20.06 -2.58 14.01
C PHE A 355 -20.80 -1.33 14.53
N VAL A 356 -21.05 -0.37 13.64
CA VAL A 356 -21.81 0.85 13.96
C VAL A 356 -23.31 0.62 14.13
N ASP A 357 -23.83 -0.54 13.71
CA ASP A 357 -25.20 -1.02 13.93
C ASP A 357 -25.22 -2.48 14.45
N ASP A 358 -26.41 -3.03 14.70
CA ASP A 358 -26.58 -4.34 15.35
C ASP A 358 -26.54 -5.54 14.38
N ILE A 359 -26.61 -5.30 13.07
CA ILE A 359 -26.70 -6.36 12.06
C ILE A 359 -25.43 -7.23 11.99
N PRO A 360 -24.19 -6.68 12.03
CA PRO A 360 -22.96 -7.48 12.04
C PRO A 360 -22.89 -8.37 13.27
N LEU A 361 -23.31 -7.86 14.43
CA LEU A 361 -23.36 -8.66 15.66
C LEU A 361 -24.39 -9.80 15.54
N ALA A 362 -25.57 -9.52 14.99
CA ALA A 362 -26.59 -10.55 14.76
C ALA A 362 -26.09 -11.62 13.77
N LEU A 363 -25.37 -11.21 12.72
CA LEU A 363 -24.77 -12.11 11.74
C LEU A 363 -23.67 -12.97 12.39
N VAL A 364 -22.75 -12.38 13.15
CA VAL A 364 -21.71 -13.12 13.89
C VAL A 364 -22.33 -14.18 14.78
N LYS A 365 -23.32 -13.81 15.61
CA LYS A 365 -24.01 -14.78 16.48
C LYS A 365 -24.62 -15.93 15.68
N ARG A 366 -25.23 -15.62 14.54
CA ARG A 366 -25.83 -16.63 13.65
C ARG A 366 -24.77 -17.55 13.09
N LEU A 367 -23.66 -17.03 12.59
CA LEU A 367 -22.56 -17.80 12.01
C LEU A 367 -21.89 -18.71 13.05
N CYS A 368 -21.59 -18.19 14.25
CA CYS A 368 -21.02 -18.99 15.33
C CYS A 368 -21.97 -20.13 15.77
N VAL A 369 -23.30 -19.89 15.78
CA VAL A 369 -24.30 -20.94 16.07
C VAL A 369 -24.31 -22.04 14.99
N HIS A 370 -23.99 -21.71 13.74
CA HIS A 370 -23.86 -22.70 12.66
C HIS A 370 -22.49 -23.39 12.64
N GLY A 371 -21.61 -23.11 13.61
CA GLY A 371 -20.31 -23.76 13.74
C GLY A 371 -19.18 -23.12 12.93
N TYR A 372 -19.41 -21.97 12.28
CA TYR A 372 -18.36 -21.29 11.53
C TYR A 372 -17.33 -20.62 12.46
N PRO A 373 -16.02 -20.83 12.24
CA PRO A 373 -14.99 -19.98 12.82
C PRO A 373 -15.09 -18.57 12.23
N VAL A 374 -15.30 -17.56 13.09
CA VAL A 374 -15.47 -16.17 12.65
C VAL A 374 -14.34 -15.30 13.19
N CYS A 375 -13.60 -14.67 12.28
CA CYS A 375 -12.70 -13.57 12.55
C CYS A 375 -13.36 -12.25 12.10
N VAL A 376 -13.52 -11.31 13.01
CA VAL A 376 -14.05 -9.98 12.73
C VAL A 376 -12.88 -9.01 12.62
N VAL A 377 -12.79 -8.32 11.49
CA VAL A 377 -11.91 -7.18 11.28
C VAL A 377 -12.79 -5.93 11.28
N SER A 378 -12.68 -5.11 12.34
CA SER A 378 -13.56 -3.97 12.53
C SER A 378 -12.79 -2.66 12.56
N PRO A 379 -12.86 -1.83 11.50
CA PRO A 379 -12.30 -0.48 11.56
C PRO A 379 -13.08 0.36 12.58
N ASP A 380 -12.35 1.07 13.42
CA ASP A 380 -12.92 2.02 14.36
C ASP A 380 -13.22 3.32 13.63
N VAL A 381 -14.50 3.64 13.50
CA VAL A 381 -14.96 4.92 12.93
C VAL A 381 -15.77 5.75 13.93
N ALA A 382 -15.71 5.38 15.22
CA ALA A 382 -16.58 5.93 16.25
C ALA A 382 -15.83 6.70 17.35
N SER A 383 -14.54 6.44 17.55
CA SER A 383 -13.75 6.90 18.70
C SER A 383 -13.34 8.38 18.69
N ASP A 384 -13.16 9.01 17.53
CA ASP A 384 -12.59 10.36 17.41
C ASP A 384 -13.63 11.51 17.40
N ARG A 385 -14.86 11.23 17.84
CA ARG A 385 -15.92 12.26 17.89
C ARG A 385 -16.04 12.84 19.30
N GLU A 386 -15.73 14.13 19.43
CA GLU A 386 -15.78 14.85 20.71
C GLU A 386 -17.21 15.05 21.25
N ASP A 387 -18.22 14.97 20.39
CA ASP A 387 -19.63 15.15 20.75
C ASP A 387 -20.20 13.99 21.60
N THR A 388 -21.21 14.29 22.43
CA THR A 388 -21.87 13.28 23.29
C THR A 388 -22.41 12.10 22.48
N ALA A 389 -22.89 12.35 21.26
CA ALA A 389 -23.38 11.34 20.34
C ALA A 389 -22.25 10.40 19.86
N GLY A 390 -21.07 10.94 19.57
CA GLY A 390 -19.86 10.22 19.22
C GLY A 390 -19.39 9.32 20.36
N ARG A 391 -19.29 9.87 21.57
CA ARG A 391 -18.93 9.08 22.77
C ARG A 391 -19.89 7.92 23.02
N LEU A 392 -21.21 8.15 22.88
CA LEU A 392 -22.20 7.09 22.99
C LEU A 392 -22.05 6.03 21.89
N ALA A 393 -21.79 6.46 20.65
CA ALA A 393 -21.54 5.55 19.53
C ALA A 393 -20.30 4.67 19.75
N ALA A 394 -19.20 5.25 20.26
CA ALA A 394 -17.98 4.51 20.59
C ALA A 394 -18.21 3.47 21.69
N VAL A 395 -18.95 3.83 22.76
CA VAL A 395 -19.31 2.89 23.85
C VAL A 395 -20.23 1.77 23.33
N THR A 396 -21.19 2.12 22.49
CA THR A 396 -22.13 1.13 21.91
C THR A 396 -21.38 0.16 20.99
N ARG A 397 -20.49 0.65 20.13
CA ARG A 397 -19.62 -0.16 19.27
C ARG A 397 -18.75 -1.11 20.10
N ARG A 398 -18.07 -0.61 21.13
CA ARG A 398 -17.25 -1.45 22.04
C ARG A 398 -18.07 -2.55 22.72
N THR A 399 -19.29 -2.25 23.15
CA THR A 399 -20.21 -3.26 23.72
C THR A 399 -20.57 -4.34 22.69
N ARG A 400 -20.83 -3.96 21.43
CA ARG A 400 -21.12 -4.92 20.36
C ARG A 400 -19.92 -5.82 20.06
N LEU A 401 -18.72 -5.26 19.95
CA LEU A 401 -17.50 -6.03 19.73
C LEU A 401 -17.20 -6.99 20.90
N ALA A 402 -17.38 -6.54 22.14
CA ALA A 402 -17.28 -7.41 23.31
C ALA A 402 -18.31 -8.55 23.27
N THR A 403 -19.54 -8.26 22.84
CA THR A 403 -20.58 -9.30 22.67
C THR A 403 -20.24 -10.27 21.54
N ALA A 404 -19.61 -9.80 20.46
CA ALA A 404 -19.13 -10.67 19.38
C ALA A 404 -18.03 -11.63 19.89
N ARG A 405 -17.08 -11.14 20.70
CA ARG A 405 -16.07 -11.98 21.38
C ARG A 405 -16.70 -13.05 22.26
N GLN A 406 -17.70 -12.67 23.06
CA GLN A 406 -18.45 -13.61 23.91
C GLN A 406 -19.24 -14.65 23.12
N ALA A 407 -19.66 -14.32 21.89
CA ALA A 407 -20.34 -15.26 21.00
C ALA A 407 -19.39 -16.28 20.34
N GLY A 408 -18.08 -16.18 20.57
CA GLY A 408 -17.07 -17.09 20.04
C GLY A 408 -16.31 -16.56 18.82
N ALA A 409 -16.55 -15.32 18.39
CA ALA A 409 -15.77 -14.72 17.31
C ALA A 409 -14.44 -14.16 17.81
N ARG A 410 -13.39 -14.32 17.02
CA ARG A 410 -12.18 -13.52 17.19
C ARG A 410 -12.47 -12.11 16.69
N VAL A 411 -12.05 -11.09 17.43
CA VAL A 411 -12.34 -9.69 17.07
C VAL A 411 -11.07 -8.86 17.11
N VAL A 412 -10.72 -8.36 15.93
CA VAL A 412 -9.65 -7.42 15.65
C VAL A 412 -10.28 -6.03 15.54
N ASP A 413 -10.06 -5.23 16.58
CA ASP A 413 -10.49 -3.83 16.62
C ASP A 413 -9.36 -3.00 16.03
N TRP A 414 -9.57 -2.44 14.85
CA TRP A 414 -8.55 -1.79 14.03
C TRP A 414 -8.71 -0.28 14.11
N ASP A 415 -7.69 0.44 14.56
CA ASP A 415 -7.67 1.89 14.48
C ASP A 415 -7.49 2.34 13.02
N ALA A 416 -8.33 3.26 12.53
CA ALA A 416 -8.24 3.74 11.16
C ALA A 416 -6.88 4.39 10.81
N GLY A 417 -6.10 4.80 11.81
CA GLY A 417 -4.73 5.30 11.63
C GLY A 417 -3.65 4.21 11.54
N ASP A 418 -3.95 2.97 11.93
CA ASP A 418 -2.98 1.86 11.89
C ASP A 418 -2.92 1.24 10.49
N SER A 419 -1.74 0.79 10.06
CA SER A 419 -1.63 0.03 8.82
C SER A 419 -2.27 -1.36 9.00
N ILE A 420 -3.16 -1.70 8.08
CA ILE A 420 -3.86 -2.99 8.07
C ILE A 420 -2.89 -4.18 7.95
N GLY A 421 -1.73 -4.00 7.31
CA GLY A 421 -0.65 -5.00 7.30
C GLY A 421 -0.08 -5.30 8.69
N THR A 422 0.09 -4.28 9.54
CA THR A 422 0.51 -4.44 10.95
C THR A 422 -0.54 -5.18 11.77
N VAL A 423 -1.82 -4.89 11.49
CA VAL A 423 -2.96 -5.49 12.17
C VAL A 423 -3.09 -6.96 11.78
N LEU A 424 -2.95 -7.30 10.50
CA LEU A 424 -2.94 -8.67 10.02
C LEU A 424 -1.72 -9.44 10.58
N LYS A 425 -0.51 -8.86 10.61
CA LYS A 425 0.66 -9.46 11.27
C LYS A 425 0.43 -9.74 12.75
N ARG A 426 -0.24 -8.86 13.49
CA ARG A 426 -0.60 -9.08 14.90
C ARG A 426 -1.57 -10.25 15.08
N VAL A 427 -2.49 -10.42 14.13
CA VAL A 427 -3.41 -11.55 14.07
C VAL A 427 -2.64 -12.86 13.84
N VAL A 428 -1.50 -12.82 13.13
CA VAL A 428 -0.60 -13.96 12.87
C VAL A 428 0.14 -14.39 14.10
N THR A 429 0.83 -13.46 14.74
CA THR A 429 1.73 -13.78 15.85
C THR A 429 0.98 -14.31 17.08
N GLU A 430 -0.25 -13.87 17.32
CA GLU A 430 -1.09 -14.38 18.43
C GLU A 430 -1.67 -15.79 18.18
N VAL A 431 -1.71 -16.27 16.92
CA VAL A 431 -2.18 -17.63 16.57
C VAL A 431 -1.05 -18.63 16.71
N SER A 432 0.15 -18.29 16.25
CA SER A 432 1.31 -19.20 16.31
C SER A 432 1.92 -19.34 17.71
N SER A 433 1.43 -18.61 18.71
CA SER A 433 1.94 -18.61 20.10
C SER A 433 1.04 -19.34 21.11
N ARG A 434 0.00 -20.05 20.63
CA ARG A 434 -0.81 -21.00 21.40
C ARG A 434 -0.74 -22.37 20.75
#